data_AF-A0A5N6RUZ7-F1
#
_entry.id   AF-A0A5N6RUZ7-F1
#
_cell.length_a   1.000
_cell.length_b   1.000
_cell.length_c   1.000
_cell.angle_alpha   90.00
_cell.angle_beta   90.00
_cell.angle_gamma   90.00
#
_symmetry.space_group_name_H-M   'P 1'
#
loop_
_entity.id
_entity.type
_entity.pdbx_description
1 polymer ?
#
loop_
_entity_poly.entity_id
_entity_poly.type
_entity_poly.pdbx_seq_one_letter_code
_entity_poly.pdbx_strand_id
1 'polypeptide(L)'
;MKQLSLDRRIQTLFPVALASLLVLGTARLVLDHLKSNHSRDFRLYSRPRSHEKHRLPVVISPEDRVAEGCNVFEGKWVWDNVSYPLYTEESCPFLVKQVTCQRNGRPDSFYKNWRWQPNECNLPRFDPLKLLQMLRGKRLMFVGDSVQRAQFESMVCLVQSVIPEGKKSLQRVPPMKIFKIEEFDASIEYYWAPFIVESNSDHATNHTVLKRSVKLDAIAKHGKEWEGVDILVFESYVWWMYMPLINAT
;
A
#
# COMPACT_ATOMS: atom_id res chain seq x y z
N MET A 1 48.47 37.51 40.69
CA MET A 1 47.82 38.39 39.69
C MET A 1 47.54 37.70 38.34
N LYS A 2 47.13 36.41 38.28
CA LYS A 2 46.79 35.72 37.00
C LYS A 2 45.32 35.24 36.90
N GLN A 3 44.55 35.27 38.00
CA GLN A 3 43.18 34.76 38.05
C GLN A 3 42.15 35.69 37.37
N LEU A 4 42.32 37.02 37.45
CA LEU A 4 41.37 38.00 36.90
C LEU A 4 41.31 38.03 35.34
N SER A 5 42.32 37.50 34.65
CA SER A 5 42.41 37.55 33.18
C SER A 5 41.62 36.45 32.47
N LEU A 6 41.41 35.30 33.13
CA LEU A 6 40.72 34.16 32.53
C LEU A 6 39.20 34.37 32.58
N ASP A 7 38.71 34.93 33.69
CA ASP A 7 37.30 35.22 33.94
C ASP A 7 36.74 36.23 32.94
N ARG A 8 37.51 37.28 32.62
CA ARG A 8 37.12 38.32 31.66
C ARG A 8 37.02 37.79 30.22
N ARG A 9 37.87 36.82 29.84
CA ARG A 9 37.81 36.16 28.52
C ARG A 9 36.60 35.22 28.42
N ILE A 10 36.30 34.47 29.48
CA ILE A 10 35.13 33.58 29.53
C ILE A 10 33.84 34.40 29.47
N GLN A 11 33.76 35.51 30.23
CA GLN A 11 32.61 36.43 30.20
C GLN A 11 32.38 37.08 28.84
N THR A 12 33.40 37.26 28.00
CA THR A 12 33.25 37.79 26.63
C THR A 12 32.98 36.71 25.59
N LEU A 13 33.53 35.50 25.75
CA LEU A 13 33.39 34.42 24.77
C LEU A 13 32.04 33.72 24.87
N PHE A 14 31.49 33.57 26.08
CA PHE A 14 30.19 32.95 26.29
C PHE A 14 29.03 33.67 25.59
N PRO A 15 28.85 35.01 25.71
CA PRO A 15 27.79 35.71 25.00
C PRO A 15 28.00 35.72 23.47
N VAL A 16 29.24 35.72 22.98
CA VAL A 16 29.53 35.62 21.54
C VAL A 16 29.18 34.22 21.00
N ALA A 17 29.51 33.17 21.75
CA ALA A 17 29.14 31.79 21.39
C ALA A 17 27.62 31.58 21.43
N LEU A 18 26.94 32.13 22.45
CA LEU A 18 25.49 32.05 22.57
C LEU A 18 24.79 32.82 21.45
N ALA A 19 25.27 34.02 21.11
CA ALA A 19 24.76 34.79 19.98
C ALA A 19 24.97 34.04 18.65
N SER A 20 26.13 33.40 18.47
CA SER A 20 26.43 32.61 17.27
C SER A 20 25.52 31.39 17.14
N LEU A 21 25.22 30.69 18.24
CA LEU A 21 24.29 29.57 18.27
C LEU A 21 22.84 30.01 17.98
N LEU A 22 22.42 31.16 18.50
CA LEU A 22 21.11 31.74 18.21
C LEU A 22 20.98 32.15 16.74
N VAL A 23 22.01 32.76 16.15
CA VAL A 23 22.03 33.13 14.73
C VAL A 23 22.00 31.88 13.84
N LEU A 24 22.78 30.85 14.17
CA LEU A 24 22.77 29.59 13.41
C LEU A 24 21.44 28.84 13.56
N GLY A 25 20.85 28.85 14.75
CA GLY A 25 19.54 28.23 15.04
C GLY A 25 18.40 28.93 14.30
N THR A 26 18.39 30.27 14.32
CA THR A 26 17.39 31.07 13.57
C THR A 26 17.58 30.94 12.08
N ALA A 27 18.82 30.93 11.57
CA ALA A 27 19.10 30.70 10.15
C ALA A 27 18.64 29.30 9.68
N ARG A 28 18.84 28.26 10.49
CA ARG A 28 18.30 26.91 10.20
C ARG A 28 16.78 26.90 10.23
N LEU A 29 16.14 27.50 11.23
CA LEU A 29 14.67 27.60 11.31
C LEU A 29 14.09 28.35 10.10
N VAL A 30 14.73 29.43 9.66
CA VAL A 30 14.33 30.17 8.46
C VAL A 30 14.53 29.32 7.20
N LEU A 31 15.65 28.61 7.08
CA LEU A 31 15.92 27.72 5.95
C LEU A 31 14.91 26.55 5.90
N ASP A 32 14.59 25.95 7.04
CA ASP A 32 13.59 24.89 7.16
C ASP A 32 12.18 25.43 6.87
N HIS A 33 11.87 26.66 7.27
CA HIS A 33 10.60 27.30 6.95
C HIS A 33 10.51 27.69 5.46
N LEU A 34 11.61 28.12 4.83
CA LEU A 34 11.68 28.36 3.39
C LEU A 34 11.57 27.06 2.58
N LYS A 35 12.18 25.96 3.05
CA LYS A 35 12.04 24.62 2.46
C LYS A 35 10.62 24.07 2.62
N SER A 36 9.99 24.33 3.77
CA SER A 36 8.57 24.03 4.02
C SER A 36 7.64 24.87 3.14
N ASN A 37 7.95 26.16 2.89
CA ASN A 37 7.19 26.98 1.96
C ASN A 37 7.40 26.57 0.49
N HIS A 38 8.57 26.04 0.11
CA HIS A 38 8.76 25.41 -1.20
C HIS A 38 8.00 24.07 -1.32
N SER A 39 7.56 23.48 -0.20
CA SER A 39 6.63 22.34 -0.20
C SER A 39 5.19 22.74 -0.56
N ARG A 40 4.91 24.04 -0.78
CA ARG A 40 3.65 24.52 -1.40
C ARG A 40 3.58 24.28 -2.92
N ASP A 41 4.53 23.56 -3.50
CA ASP A 41 4.40 22.97 -4.84
C ASP A 41 3.37 21.82 -4.93
N PHE A 42 2.68 21.49 -3.83
CA PHE A 42 1.58 20.54 -3.82
C PHE A 42 0.33 20.99 -4.62
N ARG A 43 0.33 22.19 -5.23
CA ARG A 43 -0.71 22.63 -6.17
C ARG A 43 -0.39 22.41 -7.64
N LEU A 44 0.84 22.00 -8.00
CA LEU A 44 1.21 21.79 -9.42
C LEU A 44 1.01 20.36 -9.93
N TYR A 45 0.66 19.40 -9.06
CA TYR A 45 0.35 18.02 -9.47
C TYR A 45 -1.14 17.73 -9.68
N SER A 46 -2.02 18.69 -9.43
CA SER A 46 -3.42 18.64 -9.90
C SER A 46 -3.54 19.23 -11.30
N ARG A 47 -2.65 18.84 -12.22
CA ARG A 47 -2.88 19.12 -13.65
C ARG A 47 -3.94 18.11 -14.11
N PRO A 48 -5.14 18.55 -14.52
CA PRO A 48 -6.14 17.61 -15.00
C PRO A 48 -5.54 16.89 -16.20
N ARG A 49 -5.40 15.56 -16.10
CA ARG A 49 -5.07 14.74 -17.27
C ARG A 49 -6.12 15.07 -18.33
N SER A 50 -5.69 15.32 -19.56
CA SER A 50 -6.57 15.61 -20.71
C SER A 50 -7.63 14.54 -21.01
N HIS A 51 -7.64 13.44 -20.23
CA HIS A 51 -8.62 12.35 -20.25
C HIS A 51 -9.85 12.57 -19.34
N GLU A 52 -10.05 13.74 -18.76
CA GLU A 52 -11.20 14.01 -17.88
C GLU A 52 -12.56 14.02 -18.62
N LYS A 53 -12.57 13.98 -19.96
CA LYS A 53 -13.80 14.05 -20.77
C LYS A 53 -14.73 12.83 -20.71
N HIS A 54 -14.35 11.71 -20.09
CA HIS A 54 -15.18 10.50 -20.02
C HIS A 54 -15.15 9.78 -18.66
N ARG A 55 -15.14 10.51 -17.53
CA ARG A 55 -15.47 9.87 -16.24
C ARG A 55 -16.99 9.78 -16.12
N LEU A 56 -17.55 8.60 -16.41
CA LEU A 56 -18.93 8.32 -16.02
C LEU A 56 -19.02 8.47 -14.50
N PRO A 57 -19.99 9.22 -13.96
CA PRO A 57 -20.17 9.31 -12.52
C PRO A 57 -20.46 7.91 -11.98
N VAL A 58 -19.70 7.48 -10.97
CA VAL A 58 -20.02 6.25 -10.25
C VAL A 58 -21.27 6.54 -9.42
N VAL A 59 -22.39 5.94 -9.81
CA VAL A 59 -23.64 6.05 -9.05
C VAL A 59 -23.51 5.16 -7.82
N ILE A 60 -23.42 5.80 -6.65
CA ILE A 60 -23.40 5.13 -5.35
C ILE A 60 -24.81 5.23 -4.78
N SER A 61 -25.50 4.10 -4.69
CA SER A 61 -26.82 4.05 -4.05
C SER A 61 -26.71 3.87 -2.54
N PRO A 62 -27.78 4.13 -1.76
CA PRO A 62 -27.75 3.96 -0.31
C PRO A 62 -27.32 2.55 0.13
N GLU A 63 -27.70 1.52 -0.62
CA GLU A 63 -27.32 0.12 -0.37
C GLU A 63 -25.85 -0.21 -0.65
N ASP A 64 -25.13 0.65 -1.38
CA ASP A 64 -23.69 0.52 -1.58
C ASP A 64 -22.88 1.08 -0.40
N ARG A 65 -23.53 1.81 0.52
CA ARG A 65 -22.86 2.48 1.64
C ARG A 65 -22.87 1.59 2.87
N VAL A 66 -21.70 1.44 3.47
CA VAL A 66 -21.60 0.91 4.83
C VAL A 66 -22.18 1.97 5.78
N ALA A 67 -23.06 1.54 6.68
CA ALA A 67 -23.69 2.42 7.66
C ALA A 67 -22.64 3.15 8.50
N GLU A 68 -22.85 4.44 8.76
CA GLU A 68 -21.98 5.22 9.64
C GLU A 68 -21.93 4.57 11.03
N GLY A 69 -20.72 4.43 11.58
CA GLY A 69 -20.49 3.77 12.86
C GLY A 69 -20.35 2.25 12.79
N CYS A 70 -20.64 1.60 11.66
CA CYS A 70 -20.49 0.14 11.56
C CYS A 70 -19.01 -0.28 11.63
N ASN A 71 -18.66 -1.02 12.68
CA ASN A 71 -17.36 -1.67 12.76
C ASN A 71 -17.34 -2.93 11.87
N VAL A 72 -16.80 -2.79 10.65
CA VAL A 72 -16.71 -3.89 9.68
C VAL A 72 -15.77 -5.03 10.10
N PHE A 73 -14.98 -4.87 11.16
CA PHE A 73 -14.03 -5.85 11.67
C PHE A 73 -14.59 -6.70 12.83
N GLU A 74 -15.76 -6.33 13.36
CA GLU A 74 -16.46 -7.09 14.40
C GLU A 74 -17.71 -7.77 13.85
N GLY A 75 -17.75 -9.09 13.97
CA GLY A 75 -18.75 -9.88 13.29
C GLY A 75 -18.53 -11.37 13.46
N LYS A 76 -19.13 -12.12 12.56
CA LYS A 76 -19.02 -13.58 12.53
C LYS A 76 -19.00 -14.10 11.09
N TRP A 77 -18.40 -15.25 10.93
CA TRP A 77 -18.52 -16.02 9.70
C TRP A 77 -19.92 -16.63 9.62
N VAL A 78 -20.59 -16.42 8.49
CA VAL A 78 -21.89 -17.01 8.17
C VAL A 78 -21.75 -17.90 6.95
N TRP A 79 -22.42 -19.04 7.00
CA TRP A 79 -22.48 -19.96 5.86
C TRP A 79 -23.41 -19.37 4.79
N ASP A 80 -22.91 -19.28 3.56
CA ASP A 80 -23.62 -18.78 2.39
C ASP A 80 -23.14 -19.53 1.15
N ASN A 81 -23.86 -20.58 0.77
CA ASN A 81 -23.59 -21.34 -0.45
C ASN A 81 -24.43 -20.84 -1.65
N VAL A 82 -25.13 -19.73 -1.50
CA VAL A 82 -25.98 -19.14 -2.55
C VAL A 82 -25.22 -18.03 -3.27
N SER A 83 -24.55 -17.15 -2.52
CA SER A 83 -23.84 -15.99 -3.08
C SER A 83 -22.32 -16.14 -3.10
N TYR A 84 -21.76 -17.14 -2.40
CA TYR A 84 -20.33 -17.43 -2.36
C TYR A 84 -19.98 -18.79 -2.98
N PRO A 85 -18.77 -18.94 -3.54
CA PRO A 85 -17.71 -17.92 -3.65
C PRO A 85 -18.00 -16.88 -4.74
N LEU A 86 -17.38 -15.70 -4.61
CA LEU A 86 -17.53 -14.60 -5.57
C LEU A 86 -16.89 -14.89 -6.95
N TYR A 87 -15.99 -15.87 -7.01
CA TYR A 87 -15.42 -16.43 -8.23
C TYR A 87 -15.04 -17.89 -8.00
N THR A 88 -14.91 -18.68 -9.07
CA THR A 88 -14.38 -20.05 -8.97
C THR A 88 -12.90 -20.11 -9.37
N GLU A 89 -12.19 -21.11 -8.86
CA GLU A 89 -10.78 -21.31 -9.16
C GLU A 89 -10.55 -21.54 -10.67
N GLU A 90 -11.49 -22.19 -11.35
CA GLU A 90 -11.47 -22.48 -12.77
C GLU A 90 -11.73 -21.23 -13.61
N SER A 91 -12.54 -20.30 -13.10
CA SER A 91 -12.90 -19.07 -13.81
C SER A 91 -11.77 -18.03 -13.88
N CYS A 92 -10.74 -18.16 -13.04
CA CYS A 92 -9.65 -17.18 -12.95
C CYS A 92 -8.30 -17.74 -13.43
N PRO A 93 -7.84 -17.40 -14.65
CA PRO A 93 -6.57 -17.89 -15.20
C PRO A 93 -5.33 -17.25 -14.56
N PHE A 94 -5.50 -16.22 -13.72
CA PHE A 94 -4.41 -15.48 -13.10
C PHE A 94 -3.93 -16.08 -11.77
N LEU A 95 -4.65 -17.06 -11.21
CA LEU A 95 -4.24 -17.76 -10.00
C LEU A 95 -2.95 -18.56 -10.23
N VAL A 96 -2.00 -18.43 -9.30
CA VAL A 96 -0.77 -19.22 -9.31
C VAL A 96 -0.96 -20.55 -8.58
N LYS A 97 -0.12 -21.54 -8.90
CA LYS A 97 -0.21 -22.89 -8.33
C LYS A 97 -0.28 -22.90 -6.79
N GLN A 98 0.37 -21.95 -6.11
CA GLN A 98 0.38 -21.88 -4.65
C GLN A 98 -1.02 -21.72 -4.02
N VAL A 99 -1.99 -21.16 -4.74
CA VAL A 99 -3.34 -20.82 -4.22
C VAL A 99 -4.48 -21.59 -4.88
N THR A 100 -4.17 -22.52 -5.78
CA THR A 100 -5.17 -23.31 -6.53
C THR A 100 -5.46 -24.63 -5.83
N CYS A 101 -6.07 -24.54 -4.65
CA CYS A 101 -6.23 -25.66 -3.72
C CYS A 101 -6.97 -26.86 -4.35
N GLN A 102 -8.04 -26.63 -5.14
CA GLN A 102 -8.80 -27.72 -5.76
C GLN A 102 -7.98 -28.40 -6.86
N ARG A 103 -7.34 -27.62 -7.75
CA ARG A 103 -6.40 -28.17 -8.75
C ARG A 103 -5.22 -28.90 -8.13
N ASN A 104 -4.83 -28.52 -6.91
CA ASN A 104 -3.80 -29.19 -6.12
C ASN A 104 -4.30 -30.42 -5.34
N GLY A 105 -5.56 -30.83 -5.52
CA GLY A 105 -6.09 -32.08 -4.95
C GLY A 105 -6.81 -31.95 -3.62
N ARG A 106 -7.10 -30.74 -3.13
CA ARG A 106 -7.97 -30.58 -1.95
C ARG A 106 -9.38 -31.10 -2.29
N PRO A 107 -9.92 -32.11 -1.58
CA PRO A 107 -11.17 -32.75 -1.96
C PRO A 107 -12.41 -31.97 -1.53
N ASP A 108 -12.32 -31.20 -0.45
CA ASP A 108 -13.42 -30.42 0.09
C ASP A 108 -13.48 -29.00 -0.49
N SER A 109 -14.68 -28.44 -0.57
CA SER A 109 -14.93 -27.11 -1.15
C SER A 109 -15.72 -26.17 -0.22
N PHE A 110 -16.15 -26.66 0.95
CA PHE A 110 -17.02 -25.92 1.88
C PHE A 110 -16.38 -24.64 2.43
N TYR A 111 -15.05 -24.56 2.49
CA TYR A 111 -14.33 -23.37 2.93
C TYR A 111 -14.60 -22.14 2.04
N LYS A 112 -15.08 -22.34 0.80
CA LYS A 112 -15.40 -21.28 -0.16
C LYS A 112 -16.74 -20.58 0.11
N ASN A 113 -17.60 -21.20 0.92
CA ASN A 113 -18.99 -20.78 1.13
C ASN A 113 -19.18 -20.00 2.43
N TRP A 114 -18.13 -19.36 2.93
CA TRP A 114 -18.19 -18.54 4.14
C TRP A 114 -18.11 -17.07 3.77
N ARG A 115 -19.05 -16.30 4.30
CA ARG A 115 -19.11 -14.84 4.18
C ARG A 115 -18.91 -14.20 5.55
N TRP A 116 -18.17 -13.10 5.60
CA TRP A 116 -18.05 -12.30 6.81
C TRP A 116 -19.30 -11.41 6.97
N GLN A 117 -19.90 -11.43 8.16
CA GLN A 117 -21.08 -10.61 8.51
C GLN A 117 -20.75 -9.73 9.72
N PRO A 118 -20.58 -8.41 9.53
CA PRO A 118 -20.48 -7.46 10.63
C PRO A 118 -21.72 -7.51 11.53
N ASN A 119 -21.54 -7.21 12.82
CA ASN A 119 -22.62 -7.26 13.81
C ASN A 119 -23.67 -6.17 13.59
N GLU A 120 -23.25 -4.98 13.17
CA GLU A 120 -24.07 -3.77 13.18
C GLU A 120 -24.57 -3.35 11.80
N CYS A 121 -24.08 -3.99 10.73
CA CYS A 121 -24.50 -3.66 9.37
C CYS A 121 -24.31 -4.83 8.40
N ASN A 122 -24.90 -4.68 7.22
CA ASN A 122 -24.65 -5.55 6.08
C ASN A 122 -23.58 -4.92 5.18
N LEU A 123 -22.63 -5.73 4.74
CA LEU A 123 -21.70 -5.30 3.69
C LEU A 123 -22.45 -5.22 2.35
N PRO A 124 -22.18 -4.19 1.53
CA PRO A 124 -22.75 -4.10 0.20
C PRO A 124 -22.31 -5.30 -0.63
N ARG A 125 -23.19 -5.77 -1.53
CA ARG A 125 -22.85 -6.86 -2.45
C ARG A 125 -21.70 -6.38 -3.36
N PHE A 126 -20.69 -7.22 -3.51
CA PHE A 126 -19.58 -6.90 -4.39
C PHE A 126 -20.04 -6.80 -5.86
N ASP A 127 -19.76 -5.64 -6.47
CA ASP A 127 -19.98 -5.38 -7.89
C ASP A 127 -18.64 -5.02 -8.54
N PRO A 128 -18.07 -5.90 -9.39
CA PRO A 128 -16.77 -5.66 -10.00
C PRO A 128 -16.79 -4.47 -10.96
N LEU A 129 -17.90 -4.19 -11.66
CA LEU A 129 -17.98 -3.06 -12.58
C LEU A 129 -17.95 -1.73 -11.83
N LYS A 130 -18.65 -1.64 -10.68
CA LYS A 130 -18.59 -0.45 -9.82
C LYS A 130 -17.15 -0.19 -9.35
N LEU A 131 -16.46 -1.23 -8.87
CA LEU A 131 -15.06 -1.11 -8.47
C LEU A 131 -14.18 -0.64 -9.63
N LEU A 132 -14.34 -1.22 -10.82
CA LEU A 132 -13.55 -0.83 -11.99
C LEU A 132 -13.82 0.62 -12.42
N GLN A 133 -15.07 1.09 -12.35
CA GLN A 133 -15.37 2.51 -12.61
C GLN A 133 -14.74 3.43 -11.56
N MET A 134 -14.73 3.03 -10.27
CA MET A 134 -14.01 3.78 -9.22
C MET A 134 -12.50 3.83 -9.49
N LEU A 135 -11.93 2.75 -10.05
CA LEU A 135 -10.52 2.66 -10.42
C LEU A 135 -10.18 3.31 -11.77
N ARG A 136 -11.14 3.90 -12.49
CA ARG A 136 -10.89 4.45 -13.82
C ARG A 136 -9.81 5.54 -13.80
N GLY A 137 -8.75 5.35 -14.58
CA GLY A 137 -7.60 6.26 -14.62
C GLY A 137 -6.71 6.19 -13.37
N LYS A 138 -6.85 5.14 -12.54
CA LYS A 138 -6.18 5.01 -11.23
C LYS A 138 -5.31 3.77 -11.11
N ARG A 139 -4.35 3.86 -10.19
CA ARG A 139 -3.50 2.74 -9.76
C ARG A 139 -3.86 2.32 -8.34
N LEU A 140 -4.22 1.04 -8.17
CA LEU A 140 -4.37 0.37 -6.87
C LEU A 140 -3.15 -0.53 -6.66
N MET A 141 -2.35 -0.30 -5.61
CA MET A 141 -1.16 -1.09 -5.33
C MET A 141 -1.22 -1.75 -3.95
N PHE A 142 -1.03 -3.07 -3.94
CA PHE A 142 -0.84 -3.91 -2.77
C PHE A 142 0.68 -4.03 -2.49
N VAL A 143 1.13 -3.60 -1.30
CA VAL A 143 2.54 -3.55 -0.92
C VAL A 143 2.75 -4.40 0.33
N GLY A 144 3.59 -5.43 0.25
CA GLY A 144 3.81 -6.29 1.42
C GLY A 144 4.47 -7.63 1.11
N ASP A 145 4.20 -8.60 1.98
CA ASP A 145 4.75 -9.94 1.88
C ASP A 145 3.88 -10.88 1.00
N SER A 146 4.08 -12.19 1.15
CA SER A 146 3.28 -13.22 0.46
C SER A 146 1.78 -13.19 0.76
N VAL A 147 1.36 -12.72 1.94
CA VAL A 147 -0.05 -12.59 2.32
C VAL A 147 -0.69 -11.48 1.49
N GLN A 148 -0.01 -10.34 1.39
CA GLN A 148 -0.45 -9.24 0.53
C GLN A 148 -0.51 -9.62 -0.96
N ARG A 149 0.41 -10.49 -1.42
CA ARG A 149 0.34 -11.06 -2.77
C ARG A 149 -0.92 -11.89 -3.00
N ALA A 150 -1.36 -12.65 -1.99
CA ALA A 150 -2.60 -13.43 -2.08
C ALA A 150 -3.83 -12.51 -2.14
N GLN A 151 -3.83 -11.39 -1.39
CA GLN A 151 -4.90 -10.40 -1.48
C GLN A 151 -4.97 -9.74 -2.87
N PHE A 152 -3.81 -9.40 -3.45
CA PHE A 152 -3.71 -8.93 -4.84
C PHE A 152 -4.30 -9.95 -5.84
N GLU A 153 -3.94 -11.23 -5.73
CA GLU A 153 -4.43 -12.28 -6.64
C GLU A 153 -5.94 -12.48 -6.51
N SER A 154 -6.49 -12.41 -5.28
CA SER A 154 -7.93 -12.40 -5.03
C SER A 154 -8.62 -11.20 -5.70
N MET A 155 -8.07 -9.99 -5.53
CA MET A 155 -8.63 -8.77 -6.13
C MET A 155 -8.66 -8.84 -7.66
N VAL A 156 -7.60 -9.38 -8.29
CA VAL A 156 -7.58 -9.63 -9.74
C VAL A 156 -8.70 -10.59 -10.15
N CYS A 157 -8.88 -11.70 -9.43
CA CYS A 157 -9.92 -12.68 -9.75
C CYS A 157 -11.34 -12.18 -9.53
N LEU A 158 -11.54 -11.28 -8.55
CA LEU A 158 -12.83 -10.63 -8.30
C LEU A 158 -13.28 -9.78 -9.49
N VAL A 159 -12.37 -9.11 -10.20
CA VAL A 159 -12.73 -8.18 -11.30
C VAL A 159 -12.54 -8.75 -12.70
N GLN A 160 -11.69 -9.74 -12.88
CA GLN A 160 -11.25 -10.14 -14.23
C GLN A 160 -12.38 -10.65 -15.12
N SER A 161 -13.42 -11.26 -14.55
CA SER A 161 -14.49 -11.94 -15.31
C SER A 161 -15.37 -10.96 -16.09
N VAL A 162 -15.48 -9.71 -15.63
CA VAL A 162 -16.26 -8.66 -16.32
C VAL A 162 -15.43 -7.84 -17.31
N ILE A 163 -14.14 -8.12 -17.44
CA ILE A 163 -13.25 -7.46 -18.39
C ILE A 163 -13.13 -8.34 -19.65
N PRO A 164 -13.42 -7.80 -20.86
CA PRO A 164 -13.33 -8.54 -22.11
C PRO A 164 -11.96 -9.18 -22.34
N GLU A 165 -11.95 -10.29 -23.08
CA GLU A 165 -10.70 -10.91 -23.54
C GLU A 165 -9.89 -9.93 -24.40
N GLY A 166 -8.58 -9.97 -24.27
CA GLY A 166 -7.68 -9.02 -24.94
C GLY A 166 -7.64 -7.61 -24.32
N LYS A 167 -8.51 -7.29 -23.36
CA LYS A 167 -8.53 -5.98 -22.65
C LYS A 167 -7.91 -6.02 -21.25
N LYS A 168 -7.36 -7.17 -20.87
CA LYS A 168 -6.66 -7.41 -19.59
C LYS A 168 -5.33 -8.09 -19.83
N SER A 169 -4.30 -7.71 -19.07
CA SER A 169 -3.00 -8.37 -19.11
C SER A 169 -2.32 -8.36 -17.74
N LEU A 170 -1.48 -9.37 -17.47
CA LEU A 170 -0.67 -9.45 -16.26
C LEU A 170 0.82 -9.37 -16.62
N GLN A 171 1.44 -8.23 -16.31
CA GLN A 171 2.86 -7.97 -16.53
C GLN A 171 3.64 -8.33 -15.25
N ARG A 172 4.80 -8.97 -15.39
CA ARG A 172 5.69 -9.32 -14.28
C ARG A 172 7.00 -8.56 -14.45
N VAL A 173 7.19 -7.54 -13.64
CA VAL A 173 8.36 -6.64 -13.70
C VAL A 173 8.94 -6.57 -12.29
N PRO A 174 9.81 -7.52 -11.88
CA PRO A 174 10.31 -7.60 -10.52
C PRO A 174 10.84 -6.24 -10.01
N PRO A 175 10.47 -5.80 -8.79
CA PRO A 175 9.75 -6.52 -7.74
C PRO A 175 8.20 -6.53 -7.86
N MET A 176 7.65 -6.08 -9.00
CA MET A 176 6.21 -5.86 -9.20
C MET A 176 5.48 -6.91 -10.05
N LYS A 177 4.18 -7.04 -9.81
CA LYS A 177 3.19 -7.60 -10.75
C LYS A 177 2.15 -6.52 -11.07
N ILE A 178 1.81 -6.33 -12.34
CA ILE A 178 0.89 -5.27 -12.79
C ILE A 178 -0.21 -5.90 -13.62
N PHE A 179 -1.43 -5.92 -13.10
CA PHE A 179 -2.64 -6.30 -13.83
C PHE A 179 -3.26 -5.05 -14.47
N LYS A 180 -3.15 -4.94 -15.80
CA LYS A 180 -3.65 -3.80 -16.58
C LYS A 180 -5.05 -4.07 -17.10
N ILE A 181 -5.89 -3.02 -17.06
CA ILE A 181 -7.29 -3.06 -17.47
C ILE A 181 -7.50 -1.90 -18.46
N GLU A 182 -7.41 -2.21 -19.76
CA GLU A 182 -7.28 -1.20 -20.81
C GLU A 182 -8.49 -0.27 -20.90
N GLU A 183 -9.71 -0.82 -20.88
CA GLU A 183 -10.95 -0.05 -21.04
C GLU A 183 -11.20 0.96 -19.91
N PHE A 184 -10.56 0.74 -18.76
CA PHE A 184 -10.69 1.59 -17.59
C PHE A 184 -9.46 2.48 -17.39
N ASP A 185 -8.40 2.35 -18.21
CA ASP A 185 -7.11 3.00 -17.96
C ASP A 185 -6.66 2.80 -16.50
N ALA A 186 -6.81 1.57 -16.01
CA ALA A 186 -6.64 1.23 -14.60
C ALA A 186 -5.62 0.11 -14.42
N SER A 187 -4.98 0.09 -13.24
CA SER A 187 -4.11 -1.03 -12.84
C SER A 187 -4.39 -1.48 -11.41
N ILE A 188 -4.26 -2.79 -11.22
CA ILE A 188 -4.18 -3.44 -9.92
C ILE A 188 -2.76 -4.02 -9.84
N GLU A 189 -2.00 -3.63 -8.83
CA GLU A 189 -0.56 -3.82 -8.76
C GLU A 189 -0.18 -4.53 -7.46
N TYR A 190 0.89 -5.30 -7.50
CA TYR A 190 1.54 -5.85 -6.31
C TYR A 190 3.01 -5.47 -6.32
N TYR A 191 3.51 -4.99 -5.19
CA TYR A 191 4.91 -4.64 -4.97
C TYR A 191 5.49 -5.47 -3.81
N TRP A 192 6.56 -6.22 -4.08
CA TRP A 192 7.26 -7.00 -3.07
C TRP A 192 8.09 -6.08 -2.15
N ALA A 193 7.61 -5.89 -0.92
CA ALA A 193 8.30 -5.19 0.17
C ALA A 193 7.90 -5.85 1.49
N PRO A 194 8.44 -7.03 1.80
CA PRO A 194 7.88 -7.90 2.84
C PRO A 194 8.04 -7.33 4.26
N PHE A 195 8.99 -6.41 4.46
CA PHE A 195 9.16 -5.63 5.69
C PHE A 195 8.75 -4.15 5.54
N ILE A 196 8.21 -3.75 4.37
CA ILE A 196 7.92 -2.37 3.95
C ILE A 196 9.17 -1.49 3.82
N VAL A 197 10.04 -1.49 4.82
CA VAL A 197 11.37 -0.88 4.81
C VAL A 197 12.39 -1.79 4.11
N GLU A 198 13.55 -1.23 3.78
CA GLU A 198 14.62 -1.93 3.07
C GLU A 198 15.15 -3.12 3.89
N SER A 199 15.32 -4.25 3.21
CA SER A 199 15.81 -5.49 3.80
C SER A 199 16.73 -6.27 2.85
N ASN A 200 17.46 -7.25 3.37
CA ASN A 200 18.21 -8.19 2.55
C ASN A 200 17.33 -9.24 1.85
N SER A 201 16.00 -9.10 1.92
CA SER A 201 15.02 -10.02 1.36
C SER A 201 14.04 -9.33 0.39
N ASP A 202 14.42 -8.17 -0.15
CA ASP A 202 13.60 -7.39 -1.10
C ASP A 202 13.65 -7.92 -2.54
N HIS A 203 14.40 -8.99 -2.79
CA HIS A 203 14.48 -9.58 -4.13
C HIS A 203 13.26 -10.48 -4.39
N ALA A 204 12.32 -10.05 -5.23
CA ALA A 204 11.04 -10.74 -5.49
C ALA A 204 11.09 -12.27 -5.70
N THR A 205 12.14 -12.83 -6.32
CA THR A 205 12.33 -14.29 -6.47
C THR A 205 13.37 -14.89 -5.52
N ASN A 206 14.59 -14.35 -5.48
CA ASN A 206 15.68 -14.80 -4.61
C ASN A 206 15.71 -14.07 -3.25
N HIS A 207 14.63 -14.19 -2.47
CA HIS A 207 14.49 -13.51 -1.16
C HIS A 207 14.72 -14.44 0.05
N THR A 208 14.97 -15.72 -0.16
CA THR A 208 15.27 -16.66 0.93
C THR A 208 16.72 -16.48 1.37
N VAL A 209 16.91 -16.09 2.63
CA VAL A 209 18.23 -15.89 3.24
C VAL A 209 18.30 -16.62 4.58
N LEU A 210 19.51 -17.02 5.01
CA LEU A 210 19.73 -17.68 6.30
C LEU A 210 19.33 -16.80 7.48
N LYS A 211 19.67 -15.50 7.41
CA LYS A 211 19.38 -14.51 8.45
C LYS A 211 18.83 -13.25 7.80
N ARG A 212 17.59 -12.89 8.15
CA ARG A 212 16.94 -11.66 7.66
C ARG A 212 17.48 -10.46 8.42
N SER A 213 17.69 -9.35 7.72
CA SER A 213 18.11 -8.08 8.29
C SER A 213 17.28 -6.95 7.70
N VAL A 214 16.79 -6.07 8.57
CA VAL A 214 15.85 -4.99 8.26
C VAL A 214 16.45 -3.66 8.70
N LYS A 215 16.32 -2.61 7.88
CA LYS A 215 16.77 -1.25 8.19
C LYS A 215 15.55 -0.36 8.47
N LEU A 216 15.26 -0.06 9.75
CA LEU A 216 14.03 0.67 10.11
C LEU A 216 14.01 2.13 9.66
N ASP A 217 15.18 2.70 9.41
CA ASP A 217 15.42 4.07 8.97
C ASP A 217 15.44 4.22 7.44
N ALA A 218 15.34 3.13 6.67
CA ALA A 218 15.48 3.13 5.22
C ALA A 218 14.22 2.66 4.50
N ILE A 219 13.47 3.60 3.92
CA ILE A 219 12.28 3.30 3.09
C ILE A 219 12.31 4.00 1.71
N ALA A 220 13.22 4.95 1.53
CA ALA A 220 13.22 5.87 0.39
C ALA A 220 13.33 5.15 -0.97
N LYS A 221 14.05 4.02 -1.04
CA LYS A 221 14.14 3.22 -2.27
C LYS A 221 12.78 2.64 -2.68
N HIS A 222 12.02 2.11 -1.72
CA HIS A 222 10.69 1.57 -1.99
C HIS A 222 9.68 2.68 -2.26
N GLY A 223 9.72 3.76 -1.48
CA GLY A 223 8.80 4.89 -1.59
C GLY A 223 8.72 5.48 -3.00
N LYS A 224 9.85 5.56 -3.71
CA LYS A 224 9.91 6.03 -5.12
C LYS A 224 8.98 5.26 -6.06
N GLU A 225 8.78 3.97 -5.82
CA GLU A 225 7.95 3.11 -6.66
C GLU A 225 6.45 3.28 -6.35
N TRP A 226 6.13 3.80 -5.16
CA TRP A 226 4.77 4.05 -4.69
C TRP A 226 4.28 5.46 -5.02
N GLU A 227 5.17 6.36 -5.42
CA GLU A 227 4.82 7.71 -5.84
C GLU A 227 3.81 7.69 -7.00
N GLY A 228 2.78 8.54 -6.88
CA GLY A 228 1.73 8.65 -7.89
C GLY A 228 0.75 7.46 -7.96
N VAL A 229 0.78 6.53 -7.00
CA VAL A 229 -0.28 5.54 -6.82
C VAL A 229 -1.50 6.20 -6.16
N ASP A 230 -2.71 5.92 -6.66
CA ASP A 230 -3.95 6.51 -6.13
C ASP A 230 -4.43 5.84 -4.83
N ILE A 231 -4.26 4.52 -4.74
CA ILE A 231 -4.70 3.72 -3.59
C ILE A 231 -3.58 2.74 -3.21
N LEU A 232 -3.09 2.86 -1.98
CA LEU A 232 -2.07 1.98 -1.42
C LEU A 232 -2.68 1.11 -0.32
N VAL A 233 -2.40 -0.19 -0.38
CA VAL A 233 -2.78 -1.16 0.66
C VAL A 233 -1.50 -1.81 1.17
N PHE A 234 -1.14 -1.55 2.42
CA PHE A 234 0.07 -2.08 3.04
C PHE A 234 -0.25 -3.26 3.97
N GLU A 235 0.62 -4.26 3.95
CA GLU A 235 0.63 -5.36 4.92
C GLU A 235 2.08 -5.82 5.16
N SER A 236 2.39 -6.18 6.39
CA SER A 236 3.67 -6.80 6.74
C SER A 236 3.57 -7.49 8.09
N TYR A 237 3.64 -8.83 8.09
CA TYR A 237 3.48 -9.60 9.32
C TYR A 237 4.34 -10.86 9.37
N VAL A 238 4.17 -11.78 8.41
CA VAL A 238 4.65 -13.18 8.54
C VAL A 238 6.15 -13.23 8.78
N TRP A 239 6.89 -12.30 8.21
CA TRP A 239 8.35 -12.29 8.28
C TRP A 239 8.93 -11.71 9.57
N TRP A 240 8.17 -10.86 10.26
CA TRP A 240 8.52 -10.37 11.59
C TRP A 240 8.49 -11.48 12.63
N MET A 241 7.64 -12.50 12.43
CA MET A 241 7.53 -13.67 13.31
C MET A 241 8.81 -14.52 13.34
N TYR A 242 9.73 -14.33 12.39
CA TYR A 242 11.02 -15.01 12.33
C TYR A 242 12.17 -14.20 12.94
N MET A 243 11.87 -13.17 13.76
CA MET A 243 12.84 -12.39 14.53
C MET A 243 14.02 -11.91 13.68
N PRO A 244 13.79 -11.03 12.67
CA PRO A 244 14.86 -10.50 11.86
C PRO A 244 15.85 -9.69 12.71
N LEU A 245 17.08 -9.56 12.23
CA LEU A 245 18.01 -8.57 12.77
C LEU A 245 17.50 -7.18 12.43
N ILE A 246 17.29 -6.38 13.47
CA ILE A 246 16.86 -4.99 13.34
C ILE A 246 18.09 -4.11 13.39
N ASN A 247 18.34 -3.38 12.30
CA ASN A 247 19.27 -2.26 12.29
C ASN A 247 18.46 -0.96 12.33
N ALA A 248 18.65 -0.20 13.40
CA ALA A 248 18.09 1.13 13.57
C ALA A 248 19.28 2.05 13.83
N THR A 249 19.72 2.77 12.80
CA THR A 249 20.80 3.75 12.88
C THR A 249 20.26 5.18 12.94
#